data_AF-A0A7V9TBU5-F1
#
_entry.id   AF-A0A7V9TBU5-F1
#
_cell.length_a   1.000
_cell.length_b   1.000
_cell.length_c   1.000
_cell.angle_alpha   90.00
_cell.angle_beta   90.00
_cell.angle_gamma   90.00
#
_symmetry.space_group_name_H-M   'P 1'
#
loop_
_entity.id
_entity.type
_entity.pdbx_description
1 polymer ?
#
loop_
_entity_poly.entity_id
_entity_poly.type
_entity_poly.pdbx_seq_one_letter_code
_entity_poly.pdbx_strand_id
1 'polypeptide(L)'
;MIALTVRVAAERAEIVLVELLELAPAGVEEREAGAAVEYVLYASEAELPPESAVRAAAGDSLLGLDRVEVADDWSERWKRWHRPV
;
A
#
# COMPACT_ATOMS: atom_id res chain seq x y z
N MET A 1 -3.72 8.51 -9.91
CA MET A 1 -2.83 8.05 -8.83
C MET A 1 -2.63 6.55 -8.98
N ILE A 2 -1.55 5.97 -8.46
CA ILE A 2 -1.32 4.53 -8.46
C ILE A 2 -1.45 4.00 -7.04
N ALA A 3 -2.09 2.85 -6.88
CA ALA A 3 -2.03 2.04 -5.68
C ALA A 3 -1.06 0.88 -5.90
N LEU A 4 0.07 0.90 -5.20
CA LEU A 4 1.02 -0.21 -5.16
C LEU A 4 0.74 -1.05 -3.91
N THR A 5 0.36 -2.30 -4.13
CA THR A 5 -0.09 -3.23 -3.11
C THR A 5 1.02 -4.23 -2.80
N VAL A 6 1.43 -4.31 -1.54
CA VAL A 6 2.46 -5.22 -1.02
C VAL A 6 1.80 -6.16 -0.02
N ARG A 7 1.59 -7.42 -0.40
CA ARG A 7 1.01 -8.42 0.48
C ARG A 7 2.11 -9.26 1.12
N VAL A 8 2.13 -9.34 2.45
CA VAL A 8 3.15 -10.06 3.21
C VAL A 8 2.56 -11.00 4.25
N ALA A 9 3.33 -12.01 4.65
CA ALA A 9 2.97 -12.90 5.74
C ALA A 9 2.76 -12.12 7.06
N ALA A 10 1.65 -12.37 7.75
CA ALA A 10 1.26 -11.60 8.94
C ALA A 10 2.30 -11.66 10.06
N GLU A 11 3.04 -12.76 10.19
CA GLU A 11 4.05 -12.95 11.24
C GLU A 11 5.26 -12.00 11.09
N ARG A 12 5.41 -11.39 9.91
CA ARG A 12 6.52 -10.47 9.58
C ARG A 12 6.05 -9.06 9.22
N ALA A 13 4.74 -8.81 9.26
CA ALA A 13 4.12 -7.57 8.82
C ALA A 13 4.75 -6.32 9.45
N GLU A 14 4.89 -6.29 10.78
CA GLU A 14 5.48 -5.15 11.51
C GLU A 14 6.92 -4.83 11.09
N ILE A 15 7.74 -5.85 10.82
CA ILE A 15 9.13 -5.64 10.38
C ILE A 15 9.13 -5.09 8.95
N VAL A 16 8.30 -5.65 8.08
CA VAL A 16 8.16 -5.15 6.71
C VAL A 16 7.63 -3.72 6.70
N LEU A 17 6.69 -3.37 7.57
CA LEU A 17 6.14 -2.02 7.68
C LEU A 17 7.24 -1.00 7.96
N VAL A 18 8.15 -1.29 8.89
CA VAL A 18 9.29 -0.41 9.18
C VAL A 18 10.12 -0.15 7.92
N GLU A 19 10.49 -1.21 7.20
CA GLU A 19 11.28 -1.09 5.97
C GLU A 19 10.50 -0.36 4.85
N LEU A 20 9.19 -0.57 4.74
CA LEU A 20 8.35 0.13 3.77
C LEU A 20 8.22 1.62 4.09
N LEU A 21 8.21 2.03 5.36
CA LEU A 21 8.12 3.43 5.76
C LEU A 21 9.40 4.22 5.42
N GLU A 22 10.56 3.57 5.37
CA GLU A 22 11.79 4.18 4.84
C GLU A 22 11.68 4.48 3.33
N LEU A 23 10.96 3.64 2.58
CA LEU A 23 10.72 3.82 1.15
C LEU A 23 9.54 4.75 0.85
N ALA A 24 8.55 4.80 1.74
CA ALA A 24 7.30 5.53 1.59
C ALA A 24 7.02 6.41 2.83
N PRO A 25 7.75 7.52 2.99
CA PRO A 25 7.62 8.37 4.18
C PRO A 25 6.27 9.08 4.31
N ALA A 26 5.48 9.12 3.22
CA ALA A 26 4.09 9.60 3.25
C ALA A 26 3.12 8.62 3.93
N GLY A 27 3.57 7.40 4.21
CA GLY A 27 2.80 6.35 4.87
C GLY A 27 2.23 5.31 3.91
N VAL A 28 1.57 4.32 4.51
CA VAL A 28 0.87 3.22 3.84
C VAL A 28 -0.50 3.02 4.47
N GLU A 29 -1.46 2.51 3.69
CA GLU A 29 -2.70 1.95 4.24
C GLU A 29 -2.45 0.47 4.57
N GLU A 30 -2.80 0.05 5.78
CA GLU A 30 -2.79 -1.36 6.17
C GLU A 30 -4.18 -1.97 6.03
N ARG A 31 -4.25 -3.18 5.46
CA ARG A 31 -5.47 -3.98 5.35
C ARG A 31 -5.23 -5.40 5.83
N GLU A 32 -6.17 -5.91 6.63
CA GLU A 32 -6.21 -7.31 7.01
C GLU A 32 -6.51 -8.19 5.78
N ALA A 33 -5.71 -9.24 5.58
CA ALA A 33 -5.85 -10.17 4.47
C ALA A 33 -5.72 -11.64 4.94
N GLY A 34 -6.47 -12.00 5.98
CA GLY A 34 -6.44 -13.36 6.56
C GLY A 34 -5.13 -13.66 7.26
N ALA A 35 -4.35 -14.62 6.77
CA ALA A 35 -3.01 -14.93 7.28
C ALA A 35 -1.91 -14.00 6.72
N ALA A 36 -2.32 -12.95 6.00
CA ALA A 36 -1.46 -11.94 5.42
C ALA A 36 -1.91 -10.54 5.85
N VAL A 37 -1.00 -9.59 5.69
CA VAL A 37 -1.26 -8.16 5.79
C VAL A 37 -0.95 -7.53 4.43
N GLU A 38 -1.80 -6.61 4.01
CA GLU A 38 -1.63 -5.86 2.78
C GLU A 38 -1.33 -4.40 3.07
N TYR A 39 -0.17 -3.94 2.61
CA TYR A 39 0.23 -2.54 2.64
C TYR A 39 0.00 -1.91 1.28
N VAL A 40 -0.73 -0.79 1.24
CA VAL A 40 -1.02 -0.06 0.01
C VAL A 40 -0.37 1.32 0.04
N LEU A 41 0.50 1.57 -0.92
CA LEU A 41 1.14 2.85 -1.16
C LEU A 41 0.35 3.59 -2.24
N TYR A 42 0.00 4.84 -1.96
CA TYR A 42 -0.70 5.70 -2.91
C TYR A 42 0.21 6.84 -3.34
N ALA A 43 0.62 6.84 -4.60
CA ALA A 43 1.55 7.85 -5.12
C ALA A 43 1.38 8.07 -6.63
N SER A 44 2.03 9.10 -7.17
CA SER A 44 2.25 9.18 -8.62
C SER A 44 3.33 8.19 -9.07
N GLU A 45 3.40 7.88 -10.37
CA GLU A 45 4.42 6.98 -10.93
C GLU A 45 5.85 7.43 -10.57
N ALA A 46 6.10 8.74 -10.57
CA ALA A 46 7.42 9.31 -10.28
C ALA A 46 7.83 9.24 -8.80
N GLU A 47 6.84 9.07 -7.90
CA GLU A 47 7.03 9.01 -6.46
C GLU A 47 7.02 7.57 -5.92
N LEU A 48 6.65 6.59 -6.75
CA LEU A 48 6.65 5.20 -6.33
C LEU A 48 8.09 4.70 -6.10
N PRO A 49 8.33 3.95 -5.02
CA PRO A 49 9.61 3.28 -4.85
C PRO A 49 9.81 2.23 -5.97
N PRO A 50 11.07 1.98 -6.39
CA PRO A 50 11.36 0.92 -7.33
C PRO A 50 10.85 -0.43 -6.84
N GLU A 51 10.23 -1.22 -7.73
CA GLU A 51 9.72 -2.55 -7.39
C GLU A 51 10.80 -3.45 -6.74
N SER A 52 12.05 -3.35 -7.20
CA SER A 52 13.17 -4.09 -6.61
C SER A 52 13.44 -3.71 -5.15
N ALA A 53 13.30 -2.43 -4.79
CA ALA A 53 13.45 -1.96 -3.41
C ALA A 53 12.31 -2.47 -2.53
N VAL A 54 11.07 -2.43 -3.03
CA VAL A 54 9.90 -2.98 -2.32
C VAL A 54 10.04 -4.48 -2.07
N ARG A 55 10.51 -5.23 -3.08
CA ARG A 55 10.79 -6.66 -2.93
C ARG A 55 11.88 -6.93 -1.90
N ALA A 56 12.92 -6.10 -1.85
CA ALA A 56 13.98 -6.21 -0.85
C ALA A 56 13.46 -5.92 0.57
N ALA A 57 12.64 -4.88 0.75
CA ALA A 57 12.02 -4.53 2.03
C ALA A 57 11.09 -5.65 2.56
N ALA A 58 10.31 -6.28 1.68
CA ALA A 58 9.43 -7.39 2.06
C ALA A 58 10.19 -8.72 2.27
N GLY A 59 11.34 -8.89 1.63
CA GLY A 59 12.18 -10.09 1.72
C GLY A 59 11.42 -11.38 1.41
N ASP A 60 11.72 -12.45 2.16
CA ASP A 60 11.07 -13.76 2.02
C ASP A 60 9.60 -13.76 2.47
N SER A 61 9.11 -12.67 3.05
CA SER A 61 7.72 -12.55 3.51
C SER A 61 6.77 -12.10 2.41
N LEU A 62 7.28 -11.73 1.23
CA LEU A 62 6.48 -11.23 0.11
C LEU A 62 5.61 -12.33 -0.50
N LEU A 63 4.30 -12.16 -0.39
CA LEU A 63 3.29 -13.06 -0.97
C LEU A 63 2.71 -12.52 -2.28
N GLY A 64 2.73 -11.20 -2.47
CA GLY A 64 2.23 -10.58 -3.68
C GLY A 64 2.65 -9.12 -3.79
N LEU A 65 2.85 -8.68 -5.03
CA LEU A 65 3.08 -7.30 -5.39
C LEU A 65 2.22 -6.97 -6.60
N ASP A 66 1.32 -6.01 -6.47
CA ASP A 66 0.41 -5.62 -7.55
C ASP A 66 0.30 -4.10 -7.65
N ARG A 67 -0.01 -3.60 -8.84
CA ARG A 67 -0.16 -2.16 -9.08
C ARG A 67 -1.42 -1.90 -9.89
N VAL A 68 -2.19 -0.89 -9.48
CA VAL A 68 -3.40 -0.50 -10.19
C VAL A 68 -3.54 1.01 -10.25
N GLU A 69 -4.02 1.51 -11.38
CA GLU A 69 -4.42 2.91 -11.50
C GLU A 69 -5.69 3.17 -10.69
N VAL A 70 -5.66 4.21 -9.87
CA VAL A 70 -6.79 4.68 -9.08
C VAL A 70 -7.14 6.10 -9.51
N ALA A 71 -8.44 6.30 -9.76
CA ALA A 71 -8.96 7.62 -10.10
C ALA A 71 -8.69 8.63 -8.97
N ASP A 72 -8.23 9.81 -9.35
CA ASP A 72 -7.82 10.89 -8.45
C ASP A 72 -8.99 11.79 -7.99
N ASP A 73 -10.21 11.23 -7.96
CA ASP A 73 -11.45 11.96 -7.68
C ASP A 73 -11.95 11.76 -6.24
N TRP A 74 -11.13 11.17 -5.36
CA TRP A 74 -11.55 10.82 -4.00
C TRP A 74 -12.16 11.99 -3.24
N SER A 75 -11.54 13.18 -3.34
CA SER A 75 -12.00 14.43 -2.71
C SER A 75 -13.45 14.82 -3.08
N GLU A 76 -13.96 14.33 -4.21
CA GLU A 76 -15.34 14.51 -4.65
C GLU A 76 -16.21 13.27 -4.43
N ARG A 77 -15.67 12.05 -4.55
CA ARG A 77 -16.46 10.81 -4.44
C ARG A 77 -17.12 10.66 -3.09
N TRP A 78 -16.40 10.93 -2.01
CA TRP A 78 -16.92 10.71 -0.64
C TRP A 78 -18.18 11.57 -0.38
N LYS A 79 -18.24 12.79 -0.95
CA LYS A 79 -19.38 13.71 -0.80
C LYS A 79 -20.68 13.12 -1.33
N ARG A 80 -20.61 12.27 -2.37
CA ARG A 80 -21.79 11.62 -2.96
C ARG A 80 -22.44 10.62 -2.00
N TRP A 81 -21.66 10.06 -1.07
CA TRP A 81 -22.10 9.10 -0.06
C TRP A 81 -22.56 9.76 1.24
N HIS A 82 -22.08 10.97 1.54
CA HIS A 82 -22.46 11.70 2.74
C HIS A 82 -23.87 12.31 2.60
N ARG A 83 -24.84 11.71 3.30
CA ARG A 83 -26.22 12.23 3.44
C ARG A 83 -26.42 12.74 4.87
N PRO A 84 -27.26 13.78 5.07
CA PRO A 84 -27.72 14.14 6.41
C PRO A 84 -28.33 12.91 7.10
N VAL A 85 -27.99 12.72 8.37
CA VAL A 85 -28.54 11.66 9.24
C VAL A 85 -29.81 12.11 9.93
#